data_AF-A0A7W7R5W5-F1
#
_entry.id   AF-A0A7W7R5W5-F1
#
_cell.length_a   1.000
_cell.length_b   1.000
_cell.length_c   1.000
_cell.angle_alpha   90.00
_cell.angle_beta   90.00
_cell.angle_gamma   90.00
#
_symmetry.space_group_name_H-M   'P 1'
#
loop_
_entity.id
_entity.type
_entity.pdbx_description
1 polymer ?
#
loop_
_entity_poly.entity_id
_entity_poly.type
_entity_poly.pdbx_seq_one_letter_code
_entity_poly.pdbx_strand_id
1 'polypeptide(L)' 'MALVKLISDCREGPCPTLWRTEDGRYIVQGYKVLDAARLAQLGLPENETAVEVTTELLEGYFGAARG' A
#
# COMPACT_ATOMS: atom_id res chain seq x y z
N MET A 1 -13.26 13.98 1.36
CA MET A 1 -12.59 12.85 2.04
C MET A 1 -11.15 13.24 2.26
N ALA A 2 -10.76 13.54 3.50
CA ALA A 2 -9.37 13.84 3.82
C ALA A 2 -8.58 12.53 3.97
N LEU A 3 -7.34 12.51 3.48
CA LEU A 3 -6.40 11.43 3.70
C LEU A 3 -5.30 11.92 4.64
N VAL A 4 -5.06 11.17 5.70
CA VAL A 4 -3.94 11.40 6.62
C VAL A 4 -2.78 10.51 6.18
N LYS A 5 -1.64 11.12 5.84
CA LYS A 5 -0.40 10.39 5.55
C LYS A 5 0.14 9.78 6.85
N LEU A 6 0.38 8.47 6.86
CA LEU A 6 0.88 7.76 8.04
C LEU A 6 2.38 7.53 7.99
N ILE A 7 2.87 6.92 6.90
CA ILE A 7 4.28 6.61 6.67
C ILE A 7 4.57 6.58 5.17
N SER A 8 5.83 6.80 4.78
CA SER A 8 6.30 6.82 3.40
C SER A 8 7.71 6.26 3.33
N ASP A 9 7.97 5.36 2.39
CA ASP A 9 9.29 4.81 2.14
C ASP A 9 9.91 5.55 0.94
N CYS A 10 10.66 6.60 1.21
CA CYS A 10 11.36 7.35 0.17
C CYS A 10 12.83 6.94 0.17
N ARG A 11 13.25 6.20 -0.87
CA ARG A 11 14.66 5.99 -1.23
C ARG A 11 14.99 6.54 -2.62
N GLU A 12 14.12 6.40 -3.63
CA GLU A 12 14.08 7.21 -4.88
C GLU A 12 12.83 6.80 -5.72
N GLY A 13 12.19 7.71 -6.48
CA GLY A 13 10.99 7.43 -7.31
C GLY A 13 9.63 7.72 -6.64
N PRO A 14 8.47 7.35 -7.23
CA PRO A 14 7.16 7.60 -6.62
C PRO A 14 7.01 6.77 -5.34
N CYS A 15 7.19 7.41 -4.18
CA CYS A 15 7.33 6.72 -2.89
C CYS A 15 6.07 5.94 -2.50
N PRO A 16 6.18 4.63 -2.20
CA PRO A 16 5.15 3.89 -1.48
C PRO A 16 4.71 4.63 -0.22
N THR A 17 3.40 4.77 -0.03
CA THR A 17 2.83 5.56 1.07
C THR A 17 1.59 4.90 1.63
N LEU A 18 1.49 4.83 2.96
CA LEU A 18 0.29 4.40 3.66
C LEU A 18 -0.51 5.63 4.12
N TRP A 19 -1.79 5.62 3.80
CA TRP A 19 -2.75 6.66 4.17
C TRP A 19 -3.87 6.08 5.02
N ARG A 20 -4.50 6.92 5.85
CA ARG A 20 -5.71 6.59 6.59
C ARG A 20 -6.84 7.55 6.21
N THR A 21 -8.01 6.98 5.95
CA THR A 21 -9.26 7.72 5.80
C THR A 21 -9.82 8.10 7.17
N GLU A 22 -10.66 9.13 7.23
CA GLU A 22 -11.32 9.55 8.48
C GLU A 22 -12.17 8.43 9.10
N ASP A 23 -12.73 7.55 8.27
CA ASP A 23 -13.57 6.42 8.69
C ASP A 23 -12.76 5.15 9.05
N GLY A 24 -11.43 5.25 9.15
CA GLY A 24 -10.59 4.18 9.69
C GLY A 24 -10.11 3.13 8.68
N ARG A 25 -10.41 3.28 7.38
CA ARG A 25 -9.81 2.45 6.32
C ARG A 25 -8.42 2.94 5.93
N TYR A 26 -7.60 2.01 5.46
CA TYR A 26 -6.28 2.31 4.89
C TYR A 26 -6.34 2.42 3.37
N ILE A 27 -5.54 3.34 2.82
CA ILE A 27 -5.23 3.38 1.38
C ILE A 27 -3.72 3.19 1.23
N VAL A 28 -3.32 2.26 0.36
CA VAL A 28 -1.93 1.96 0.08
C VAL A 28 -1.59 2.47 -1.32
N GLN A 29 -0.63 3.38 -1.40
CA GLN A 29 -0.02 3.81 -2.65
C GLN A 29 1.26 3.01 -2.89
N GLY A 30 1.44 2.50 -4.11
CA GLY A 30 2.62 1.74 -4.51
C GLY A 30 2.73 1.62 -6.03
N TYR A 31 3.57 0.70 -6.49
CA TYR A 31 3.79 0.45 -7.92
C TYR A 31 2.78 -0.55 -8.44
N LYS A 32 2.06 -0.23 -9.52
CA LYS A 32 1.08 -1.17 -10.09
C LYS A 32 1.75 -2.48 -10.47
N VAL A 33 1.19 -3.61 -10.02
CA VAL A 33 1.63 -4.93 -10.46
C VAL A 33 1.14 -5.14 -11.90
N LEU A 34 2.06 -5.35 -12.83
CA LEU A 34 1.74 -5.57 -14.26
C LEU A 34 1.88 -7.03 -14.69
N ASP A 35 2.48 -7.88 -13.85
CA ASP A 35 2.65 -9.29 -14.11
C ASP A 35 1.30 -10.03 -14.02
N ALA A 36 0.82 -10.51 -15.17
CA ALA A 36 -0.47 -11.19 -15.27
C ALA A 36 -0.53 -12.51 -14.51
N ALA A 37 0.57 -13.26 -14.42
CA ALA A 37 0.61 -14.52 -13.67
C ALA A 37 0.54 -14.28 -12.16
N ARG A 38 1.15 -13.19 -11.67
CA ARG A 38 1.04 -12.77 -10.27
C ARG A 38 -0.36 -12.24 -9.95
N LEU A 39 -0.96 -11.45 -10.84
CA LEU A 39 -2.34 -10.97 -10.67
C LEU A 39 -3.36 -12.13 -10.68
N ALA A 40 -3.18 -13.12 -11.56
CA ALA A 40 -4.07 -14.28 -11.64
C ALA A 40 -4.12 -15.10 -10.34
N GLN A 41 -3.00 -15.14 -9.58
CA GLN A 41 -2.94 -15.81 -8.27
C GLN A 41 -3.78 -15.11 -7.19
N LEU A 42 -4.03 -13.80 -7.35
CA LEU A 42 -4.82 -13.01 -6.41
C LEU A 42 -6.33 -13.14 -6.66
N GLY A 43 -6.74 -13.60 -7.85
CA GLY A 43 -8.17 -13.74 -8.20
C GLY A 43 -8.95 -12.43 -8.18
N LEU A 44 -8.31 -11.31 -8.55
CA LEU A 44 -8.93 -9.98 -8.48
C LEU A 44 -10.08 -9.85 -9.49
N PRO A 45 -11.24 -9.27 -9.11
CA PRO A 45 -12.29 -8.89 -10.05
C PRO A 45 -11.85 -7.74 -10.96
N GLU A 46 -12.59 -7.53 -12.05
CA GLU A 46 -12.22 -6.56 -13.12
C GLU A 46 -12.03 -5.11 -12.62
N ASN A 47 -12.68 -4.75 -11.53
CA ASN A 47 -12.62 -3.41 -10.93
C ASN A 47 -11.56 -3.28 -9.81
N GLU A 48 -10.70 -4.29 -9.64
CA GLU A 48 -9.62 -4.28 -8.65
C GLU A 48 -8.24 -4.31 -9.31
N THR A 49 -7.24 -3.81 -8.59
CA THR A 49 -5.84 -3.84 -9.00
C THR A 49 -4.95 -4.04 -7.78
N ALA A 50 -3.76 -4.58 -7.98
CA ALA A 50 -2.74 -4.68 -6.94
C ALA A 50 -1.63 -3.65 -7.15
N VAL A 51 -1.07 -3.18 -6.03
CA VAL A 51 0.18 -2.41 -5.99
C VAL A 51 1.20 -3.16 -5.15
N GLU A 52 2.47 -3.04 -5.51
CA GLU A 52 3.60 -3.50 -4.71
C GLU A 52 4.14 -2.35 -3.87
N VAL A 53 4.40 -2.66 -2.60
CA VAL A 53 5.05 -1.77 -1.62
C VAL A 53 6.13 -2.56 -0.90
N THR A 54 7.09 -1.84 -0.31
CA THR A 54 8.14 -2.43 0.50
C THR A 54 7.57 -2.99 1.81
N THR A 55 8.15 -4.08 2.30
CA THR A 55 7.75 -4.65 3.60
C THR A 55 7.99 -3.65 4.72
N GLU A 56 9.08 -2.87 4.62
CA GLU A 56 9.47 -1.83 5.57
C GLU A 56 8.40 -0.74 5.73
N LEU A 57 7.61 -0.45 4.70
CA LEU A 57 6.50 0.51 4.80
C LEU A 57 5.44 0.00 5.78
N LEU A 58 5.06 -1.28 5.66
CA LEU A 58 4.01 -1.88 6.50
C LEU A 58 4.54 -2.22 7.89
N GLU A 59 5.74 -2.78 7.98
CA GLU A 59 6.39 -3.08 9.27
C GLU A 59 6.73 -1.80 10.04
N GLY A 60 7.18 -0.75 9.37
CA GLY A 60 7.47 0.54 10.01
C GLY A 60 6.23 1.15 10.68
N TYR A 61 5.03 0.89 10.17
CA TYR A 61 3.78 1.36 10.79
C TYR A 61 3.18 0.35 11.77
N PHE A 62 2.98 -0.90 11.34
CA PHE A 62 2.28 -1.92 12.15
C PHE A 62 3.18 -2.66 13.14
N GLY A 63 4.49 -2.74 12.87
CA GLY A 63 5.48 -3.28 13.80
C GLY A 63 5.73 -2.32 14.97
N ALA A 64 5.80 -1.02 14.70
CA ALA A 64 5.87 0.01 15.75
C ALA A 64 4.61 0.07 16.63
N ALA A 65 3.44 -0.28 16.09
CA ALA A 65 2.16 -0.28 16.82
C ALA A 65 1.96 -1.49 17.76
N ARG A 66 2.90 -2.46 17.78
CA ARG A 66 2.89 -3.63 18.66
C ARG A 66 3.84 -3.52 19.86
N GLY A 67 4.54 -2.40 20.00
CA GLY A 67 5.45 -2.09 21.12
C GLY A 67 4.82 -1.20 22.18
#